data_AF-A0A7W0CUW2-F1
#
_entry.id   AF-A0A7W0CUW2-F1
#
_cell.length_a   1.000
_cell.length_b   1.000
_cell.length_c   1.000
_cell.angle_alpha   90.00
_cell.angle_beta   90.00
_cell.angle_gamma   90.00
#
_symmetry.space_group_name_H-M   'P 1'
#
loop_
_entity.id
_entity.type
_entity.pdbx_description
1 polymer ?
#
loop_
_entity_poly.entity_id
_entity_poly.type
_entity_poly.pdbx_seq_one_letter_code
_entity_poly.pdbx_strand_id
1 'polypeptide(L)'
;MVAFNFMPVGRPLKEDVFLEITDGDIATIQADVRMVSIDTPEKERMSALPRWPGQTRPLQDPPARRHLQGPAGTPKDCLVARHAPDAAARHIAASHRAADALKDIKARRLTKPDGSQRKARTIATGELIESNGRILGYLVPWFTGSASDPLPPPTHPDRRTFNLDMVAAGWAATFVIFSASP
;
A
#
# COMPACT_ATOMS: atom_id res chain seq x y z
N MET A 1 21.87 -11.85 -32.20
CA MET A 1 20.90 -12.31 -31.17
C MET A 1 21.41 -11.78 -29.85
N VAL A 2 20.77 -10.74 -29.29
CA VAL A 2 21.21 -10.12 -28.02
C VAL A 2 20.62 -10.94 -26.88
N ALA A 3 21.46 -11.68 -26.17
CA ALA A 3 21.07 -12.39 -24.97
C ALA A 3 21.13 -11.40 -23.79
N PHE A 4 19.97 -10.98 -23.31
CA PHE A 4 19.88 -10.26 -22.06
C PHE A 4 19.97 -11.29 -20.93
N ASN A 5 21.17 -11.46 -20.36
CA ASN A 5 21.48 -12.36 -19.24
C ASN A 5 20.79 -11.95 -17.92
N PHE A 6 19.47 -11.79 -17.93
CA PHE A 6 18.70 -11.67 -16.72
C PHE A 6 18.33 -13.08 -16.26
N MET A 7 18.87 -13.50 -15.12
CA MET A 7 18.36 -14.65 -14.38
C MET A 7 16.99 -14.25 -13.83
N PRO A 8 15.86 -14.81 -14.32
CA PRO A 8 14.57 -14.51 -13.74
C PRO A 8 14.55 -15.02 -12.30
N VAL A 9 14.45 -14.10 -11.34
CA VAL A 9 14.25 -14.45 -9.94
C VAL A 9 12.78 -14.83 -9.79
N GLY A 10 12.48 -16.12 -9.95
CA GLY A 10 11.16 -16.66 -9.65
C GLY A 10 10.88 -16.50 -8.17
N ARG A 11 9.90 -15.67 -7.82
CA ARG A 11 9.32 -15.63 -6.48
C ARG A 11 8.06 -16.48 -6.49
N PRO A 12 7.77 -17.25 -5.43
CA PRO A 12 6.50 -17.96 -5.32
C PRO A 12 5.36 -16.93 -5.36
N LEU A 13 4.50 -17.07 -6.35
CA LEU A 13 3.29 -16.26 -6.45
C LEU A 13 2.39 -16.56 -5.26
N LYS A 14 1.69 -15.53 -4.76
CA LYS A 14 0.59 -15.76 -3.84
C LYS A 14 -0.49 -16.54 -4.60
N GLU A 15 -1.00 -17.60 -3.97
CA GLU A 15 -2.17 -18.32 -4.50
C GLU A 15 -3.40 -17.41 -4.40
N ASP A 16 -4.00 -17.09 -5.55
CA ASP A 16 -5.30 -16.42 -5.62
C ASP A 16 -6.41 -17.45 -5.47
N VAL A 17 -7.53 -17.04 -4.86
CA VAL A 17 -8.68 -17.92 -4.71
C VAL A 17 -9.55 -17.81 -5.95
N PHE A 18 -9.64 -18.92 -6.69
CA PHE A 18 -10.58 -19.05 -7.80
C PHE A 18 -12.01 -19.17 -7.24
N LEU A 19 -12.91 -18.27 -7.67
CA LEU A 19 -14.27 -18.23 -7.14
C LEU A 19 -15.25 -18.95 -8.07
N GLU A 20 -15.31 -18.56 -9.35
CA GLU A 20 -16.22 -19.16 -10.32
C GLU A 20 -15.80 -18.90 -11.78
N ILE A 21 -16.27 -19.75 -12.69
CA ILE A 21 -16.28 -19.50 -14.15
C ILE A 21 -17.67 -18.95 -14.47
N THR A 22 -17.72 -17.71 -14.96
CA THR A 22 -18.97 -17.08 -15.41
C THR A 22 -19.26 -17.43 -16.87
N ASP A 23 -18.23 -17.45 -17.72
CA ASP A 23 -18.30 -17.82 -19.14
C ASP A 23 -16.95 -18.40 -19.61
N GLY A 24 -16.87 -18.93 -20.83
CA GLY A 24 -15.68 -19.58 -21.40
C GLY A 24 -14.42 -18.71 -21.41
N ASP A 25 -14.55 -17.40 -21.29
CA ASP A 25 -13.46 -16.42 -21.21
C ASP A 25 -13.55 -15.48 -19.98
N ILE A 26 -14.51 -15.72 -19.07
CA ILE A 26 -14.73 -14.88 -17.87
C ILE A 26 -14.70 -15.74 -16.62
N ALA A 27 -13.72 -15.48 -15.75
CA ALA A 27 -13.63 -16.06 -14.42
C ALA A 27 -13.57 -14.97 -13.34
N THR A 28 -14.11 -15.28 -12.18
CA THR A 28 -14.05 -14.44 -10.98
C THR A 28 -13.00 -14.99 -10.03
N ILE A 29 -12.07 -14.13 -9.59
CA ILE A 29 -11.02 -14.47 -8.63
C ILE A 29 -11.02 -13.49 -7.46
N GLN A 30 -10.57 -13.94 -6.29
CA GLN A 30 -10.25 -13.07 -5.17
C GLN A 30 -8.74 -12.81 -5.16
N ALA A 31 -8.37 -11.55 -5.40
CA ALA A 31 -6.99 -11.09 -5.41
C ALA A 31 -6.81 -9.86 -4.51
N ASP A 32 -5.62 -9.71 -3.94
CA ASP A 32 -5.25 -8.53 -3.16
C ASP A 32 -4.85 -7.38 -4.08
N VAL A 33 -5.24 -6.16 -3.71
CA VAL A 33 -4.79 -4.93 -4.39
C VAL A 33 -3.76 -4.21 -3.51
N ARG A 34 -2.55 -4.00 -4.03
CA ARG A 34 -1.58 -3.06 -3.45
C ARG A 34 -1.86 -1.68 -4.03
N MET A 35 -2.30 -0.77 -3.16
CA MET A 35 -2.55 0.62 -3.51
C MET A 35 -1.26 1.30 -3.94
N VAL A 36 -1.17 1.68 -5.21
CA VAL A 36 0.03 2.32 -5.79
C VAL A 36 0.21 3.76 -5.32
N SER A 37 1.43 4.27 -5.45
CA SER A 37 1.86 5.63 -5.14
C SER A 37 1.76 6.04 -3.66
N ILE A 38 1.43 5.09 -2.78
CA ILE A 38 1.28 5.30 -1.34
C ILE A 38 1.88 4.15 -0.52
N ASP A 39 2.55 4.49 0.59
CA ASP A 39 3.10 3.51 1.54
C ASP A 39 2.53 3.78 2.93
N THR A 40 1.94 2.77 3.54
CA THR A 40 1.48 2.82 4.93
C THR A 40 2.50 2.11 5.83
N PRO A 41 2.57 2.44 7.13
CA PRO A 41 3.35 1.64 8.07
C PRO A 41 3.00 0.15 7.97
N GLU A 42 4.00 -0.72 8.07
CA GLU A 42 3.87 -2.14 7.80
C GLU A 42 3.40 -2.90 9.06
N LYS A 43 2.67 -4.01 8.85
CA LYS A 43 2.25 -4.90 9.94
C LYS A 43 3.36 -5.87 10.32
N GLU A 44 3.25 -6.43 11.53
CA GLU A 44 4.19 -7.33 12.22
C GLU A 44 4.71 -8.55 11.41
N ARG A 45 4.13 -8.83 10.23
CA ARG A 45 4.34 -10.09 9.50
C ARG A 45 4.83 -9.97 8.06
N MET A 46 5.12 -8.77 7.54
CA MET A 46 5.70 -8.62 6.19
C MET A 46 7.23 -8.64 6.14
N SER A 47 7.92 -8.58 7.28
CA SER A 47 9.34 -8.92 7.35
C SER A 47 9.49 -10.43 7.57
N ALA A 48 9.65 -11.20 6.49
CA ALA A 48 10.04 -12.61 6.51
C ALA A 48 11.49 -12.83 6.99
N LEU A 49 12.02 -11.92 7.80
CA LEU A 49 13.23 -12.18 8.55
C LEU A 49 12.84 -13.11 9.71
N PRO A 50 13.67 -14.10 10.06
CA PRO A 50 13.51 -14.84 11.30
C PRO A 50 13.23 -13.84 12.42
N ARG A 51 12.34 -14.15 13.36
CA ARG A 51 12.23 -13.39 14.61
C ARG A 51 13.66 -13.22 15.11
N TRP A 52 14.24 -12.04 14.92
CA TRP A 52 15.54 -11.78 15.50
C TRP A 52 15.27 -11.90 17.00
N PRO A 53 15.95 -12.82 17.72
CA PRO A 53 15.72 -12.99 19.15
C PRO A 53 16.16 -11.68 19.79
N GLY A 54 15.19 -10.82 20.06
CA GLY A 54 15.42 -9.41 20.23
C GLY A 54 14.14 -8.64 19.94
N GLN A 55 13.22 -8.68 20.91
CA GLN A 55 12.51 -7.46 21.27
C GLN A 55 13.50 -6.29 21.16
N THR A 56 13.23 -5.35 20.26
CA THR A 56 13.95 -4.06 20.16
C THR A 56 15.43 -4.19 20.48
N ARG A 57 16.26 -4.74 19.58
CA ARG A 57 17.71 -4.53 19.72
C ARG A 57 17.89 -3.01 19.66
N PRO A 58 18.26 -2.34 20.77
CA PRO A 58 18.34 -0.89 20.74
C PRO A 58 19.40 -0.54 19.69
N LEU A 59 19.20 0.51 18.89
CA LEU A 59 20.28 1.10 18.06
C LEU A 59 21.47 1.61 18.91
N GLN A 60 21.46 1.36 20.22
CA GLN A 60 22.61 1.46 21.12
C GLN A 60 23.62 0.33 20.91
N ASP A 61 23.26 -0.75 20.20
CA ASP A 61 24.20 -1.81 19.85
C ASP A 61 25.26 -1.29 18.84
N PRO A 62 26.57 -1.40 19.14
CA PRO A 62 27.66 -0.88 18.30
C PRO A 62 27.59 -1.26 16.80
N PRO A 63 27.21 -2.49 16.40
CA PRO A 63 27.12 -2.83 14.98
C PRO A 63 25.97 -2.10 14.26
N ALA A 64 24.86 -1.83 14.95
CA ALA A 64 23.72 -1.10 14.39
C ALA A 64 24.05 0.39 14.20
N ARG A 65 24.90 0.96 15.08
CA ARG A 65 25.47 2.32 14.92
C ARG A 65 26.46 2.42 13.78
N ARG A 66 27.14 1.34 13.41
CA ARG A 66 28.15 1.35 12.33
C ARG A 66 27.53 1.65 10.96
N HIS A 67 26.31 1.18 10.72
CA HIS A 67 25.53 1.54 9.54
C HIS A 67 24.96 2.96 9.63
N LEU A 68 24.99 3.56 10.83
CA LEU A 68 24.56 4.92 11.08
C LEU A 68 25.68 5.97 11.01
N GLN A 69 26.96 5.58 10.97
CA GLN A 69 28.07 6.52 10.83
C GLN A 69 28.13 7.04 9.39
N GLY A 70 28.13 8.35 9.23
CA GLY A 70 28.23 9.08 7.97
C GLY A 70 28.71 10.51 8.29
N PRO A 71 28.98 11.34 7.28
CA PRO A 71 29.36 12.73 7.52
C PRO A 71 28.31 13.45 8.39
N ALA A 72 28.77 14.29 9.32
CA ALA A 72 27.89 15.13 10.15
C ALA A 72 27.09 16.10 9.27
N GLY A 73 25.84 16.36 9.63
CA GLY A 73 24.93 17.23 8.86
C GLY A 73 24.13 16.50 7.79
N THR A 74 24.09 15.16 7.83
CA THR A 74 23.27 14.35 6.90
C THR A 74 21.87 14.10 7.47
N PRO A 75 20.85 13.78 6.64
CA PRO A 75 19.50 13.40 7.11
C PRO A 75 19.49 12.31 8.18
N LYS A 76 20.59 11.56 8.25
CA LYS A 76 20.90 10.49 9.18
C LYS A 76 20.95 10.94 10.64
N ASP A 77 21.55 12.09 10.94
CA ASP A 77 21.66 12.62 12.30
C ASP A 77 20.28 12.95 12.87
N CYS A 78 19.39 13.48 12.02
CA CYS A 78 17.98 13.71 12.36
C CYS A 78 17.22 12.41 12.65
N LEU A 79 17.57 11.29 12.00
CA LEU A 79 16.93 9.99 12.24
C LEU A 79 17.39 9.36 13.55
N VAL A 80 18.68 9.48 13.88
CA VAL A 80 19.23 8.99 15.16
C VAL A 80 18.61 9.74 16.34
N ALA A 81 18.50 11.07 16.24
CA ALA A 81 17.89 11.88 17.29
C ALA A 81 16.39 11.58 17.50
N ARG A 82 15.70 11.08 16.47
CA ARG A 82 14.27 10.72 16.52
C ARG A 82 14.02 9.26 16.91
N HIS A 83 15.08 8.46 17.09
CA HIS A 83 14.95 7.05 17.41
C HIS A 83 14.63 6.86 18.91
N ALA A 84 13.35 6.68 19.22
CA ALA A 84 12.90 6.31 20.56
C ALA A 84 13.03 4.79 20.81
N PRO A 85 13.24 4.34 22.07
CA PRO A 85 13.29 2.91 22.40
C PRO A 85 12.05 2.11 21.97
N ASP A 86 10.90 2.78 21.87
CA ASP A 86 9.61 2.21 21.48
C ASP A 86 9.29 2.39 19.99
N ALA A 87 10.24 2.82 19.16
CA ALA A 87 10.00 3.15 17.75
C ALA A 87 9.34 2.01 16.95
N ALA A 88 9.76 0.76 17.19
CA ALA A 88 9.18 -0.42 16.55
C ALA A 88 7.71 -0.63 16.96
N ALA A 89 7.42 -0.54 18.26
CA ALA A 89 6.05 -0.68 18.78
C ALA A 89 5.16 0.45 18.26
N ARG A 90 5.67 1.68 18.19
CA ARG A 90 4.96 2.83 17.61
C ARG A 90 4.67 2.65 16.12
N HIS A 91 5.60 2.07 15.36
CA HIS A 91 5.41 1.78 13.93
C HIS A 91 4.31 0.74 13.72
N ILE A 92 4.33 -0.34 14.49
CA ILE A 92 3.28 -1.38 14.46
C ILE A 92 1.94 -0.77 14.87
N ALA A 93 1.86 -0.02 15.96
CA ALA A 93 0.62 0.65 16.36
C ALA A 93 0.12 1.62 15.27
N ALA A 94 1.02 2.30 14.56
CA ALA A 94 0.66 3.15 13.43
C ALA A 94 0.11 2.34 12.24
N SER A 95 0.59 1.12 11.97
CA SER A 95 0.06 0.28 10.87
C SER A 95 -1.36 -0.21 11.16
N HIS A 96 -1.66 -0.56 12.41
CA HIS A 96 -3.03 -0.88 12.82
C HIS A 96 -3.95 0.34 12.66
N ARG A 97 -3.54 1.52 13.14
CA ARG A 97 -4.33 2.74 12.99
C ARG A 97 -4.51 3.17 11.53
N ALA A 98 -3.51 3.01 10.68
CA ALA A 98 -3.65 3.28 9.25
C ALA A 98 -4.68 2.32 8.59
N ALA A 99 -4.68 1.05 8.98
CA ALA A 99 -5.67 0.10 8.49
C ALA A 99 -7.10 0.46 8.96
N ASP A 100 -7.26 0.89 10.20
CA ASP A 100 -8.56 1.34 10.72
C ASP A 100 -9.03 2.63 10.06
N ALA A 101 -8.12 3.60 9.86
CA ALA A 101 -8.43 4.82 9.12
C ALA A 101 -8.92 4.53 7.69
N LEU A 102 -8.30 3.56 6.99
CA LEU A 102 -8.77 3.15 5.68
C LEU A 102 -10.18 2.53 5.73
N LYS A 103 -10.49 1.72 6.76
CA LYS A 103 -11.84 1.17 6.95
C LYS A 103 -12.86 2.30 7.15
N ASP A 104 -12.54 3.29 7.98
CA ASP A 104 -13.42 4.42 8.28
C ASP A 104 -13.63 5.31 7.05
N ILE A 105 -12.55 5.62 6.32
CA ILE A 105 -12.61 6.35 5.06
C ILE A 105 -13.50 5.59 4.07
N LYS A 106 -13.27 4.29 3.88
CA LYS A 106 -14.09 3.46 2.99
C LYS A 106 -15.56 3.49 3.41
N ALA A 107 -15.87 3.23 4.68
CA ALA A 107 -17.23 3.20 5.19
C ALA A 107 -17.95 4.53 4.93
N ARG A 108 -17.31 5.66 5.27
CA ARG A 108 -17.87 6.98 5.04
C ARG A 108 -18.07 7.30 3.56
N ARG A 109 -17.07 7.00 2.72
CA ARG A 109 -17.05 7.38 1.29
C ARG A 109 -17.96 6.50 0.44
N LEU A 110 -18.14 5.24 0.82
CA LEU A 110 -19.01 4.33 0.09
C LEU A 110 -20.46 4.44 0.55
N THR A 111 -20.76 4.99 1.74
CA THR A 111 -22.15 5.19 2.16
C THR A 111 -22.83 6.25 1.28
N LYS A 112 -23.96 5.89 0.69
CA LYS A 112 -24.85 6.80 -0.06
C LYS A 112 -25.77 7.58 0.89
N PRO A 113 -26.44 8.64 0.41
CA PRO A 113 -27.41 9.38 1.23
C PRO A 113 -28.54 8.50 1.77
N ASP A 114 -28.91 7.43 1.07
CA ASP A 114 -29.91 6.44 1.49
C ASP A 114 -29.39 5.38 2.49
N GLY A 115 -28.12 5.46 2.89
CA GLY A 115 -27.46 4.51 3.79
C GLY A 115 -26.91 3.25 3.11
N SER A 116 -27.25 3.00 1.83
CA SER A 116 -26.70 1.87 1.09
C SER A 116 -25.20 2.05 0.76
N GLN A 117 -24.50 0.96 0.48
CA GLN A 117 -23.07 1.00 0.15
C GLN A 117 -22.83 1.05 -1.36
N ARG A 118 -22.03 2.01 -1.81
CA ARG A 118 -21.41 2.01 -3.13
C ARG A 118 -20.40 0.88 -3.24
N LYS A 119 -20.21 0.40 -4.46
CA LYS A 119 -19.09 -0.48 -4.78
C LYS A 119 -17.80 0.34 -4.84
N ALA A 120 -16.67 -0.32 -4.66
CA ALA A 120 -15.37 0.23 -5.02
C ALA A 120 -14.92 -0.40 -6.35
N ARG A 121 -14.08 0.32 -7.10
CA ARG A 121 -13.38 -0.22 -8.27
C ARG A 121 -11.88 -0.04 -8.15
N THR A 122 -11.17 -0.96 -8.79
CA THR A 122 -9.72 -0.87 -9.01
C THR A 122 -9.47 -0.29 -10.39
N ILE A 123 -8.64 0.75 -10.45
CA ILE A 123 -8.05 1.28 -11.69
C ILE A 123 -6.62 0.73 -11.72
N ALA A 124 -6.39 -0.26 -12.57
CA ALA A 124 -5.09 -0.92 -12.66
C ALA A 124 -4.03 -0.01 -13.30
N THR A 125 -2.77 -0.20 -12.91
CA THR A 125 -1.62 0.51 -13.50
C THR A 125 -1.06 -0.21 -14.72
N GLY A 126 -0.06 0.40 -15.39
CA GLY A 126 0.61 -0.22 -16.55
C GLY A 126 1.31 -1.55 -16.22
N GLU A 127 1.97 -1.64 -15.06
CA GLU A 127 2.31 -2.92 -14.45
C GLU A 127 1.10 -3.41 -13.64
N LEU A 128 0.56 -4.58 -14.00
CA LEU A 128 -0.73 -5.06 -13.47
C LEU A 128 -0.56 -5.90 -12.20
N ILE A 129 0.44 -6.77 -12.16
CA ILE A 129 0.66 -7.73 -11.08
C ILE A 129 2.11 -7.59 -10.61
N GLU A 130 2.30 -7.30 -9.33
CA GLU A 130 3.64 -7.22 -8.74
C GLU A 130 4.19 -8.61 -8.38
N SER A 131 5.47 -8.67 -8.01
CA SER A 131 6.19 -9.92 -7.75
C SER A 131 5.56 -10.85 -6.71
N ASN A 132 4.73 -10.33 -5.79
CA ASN A 132 4.01 -11.15 -4.81
C ASN A 132 2.58 -11.54 -5.26
N GLY A 133 2.25 -11.40 -6.55
CA GLY A 133 0.93 -11.75 -7.10
C GLY A 133 -0.20 -10.75 -6.78
N ARG A 134 0.11 -9.58 -6.23
CA ARG A 134 -0.91 -8.56 -5.91
C ARG A 134 -1.15 -7.66 -7.13
N ILE A 135 -2.42 -7.28 -7.32
CA ILE A 135 -2.79 -6.28 -8.33
C ILE A 135 -2.25 -4.92 -7.90
N LEU A 136 -1.57 -4.22 -8.80
CA LEU A 136 -1.18 -2.83 -8.62
C LEU A 136 -2.28 -1.91 -9.16
N GLY A 137 -2.84 -1.07 -8.28
CA GLY A 137 -3.91 -0.17 -8.72
C GLY A 137 -4.32 0.90 -7.73
N TYR A 138 -5.12 1.83 -8.23
CA TYR A 138 -5.82 2.83 -7.44
C TYR A 138 -7.21 2.32 -7.09
N LEU A 139 -7.62 2.45 -5.83
CA LEU A 139 -8.98 2.12 -5.43
C LEU A 139 -9.84 3.40 -5.38
N VAL A 140 -11.03 3.34 -5.96
CA VAL A 140 -11.96 4.48 -6.04
C VAL A 140 -13.39 4.07 -5.66
N PRO A 141 -14.21 5.00 -5.14
CA PRO A 141 -15.66 4.82 -5.12
C PRO A 141 -16.20 4.68 -6.55
N TRP A 142 -17.08 3.70 -6.77
CA TRP A 142 -17.77 3.53 -8.04
C TRP A 142 -19.13 4.23 -8.00
N PHE A 143 -19.24 5.32 -8.76
CA PHE A 143 -20.51 6.00 -9.01
C PHE A 143 -21.17 5.37 -10.23
N THR A 144 -22.44 5.01 -10.10
CA THR A 144 -23.19 4.42 -11.22
C THR A 144 -23.51 5.44 -12.32
N GLY A 145 -23.50 6.74 -11.99
CA GLY A 145 -23.89 7.81 -12.91
C GLY A 145 -25.40 7.94 -13.12
N SER A 146 -26.20 7.19 -12.36
CA SER A 146 -27.66 7.29 -12.38
C SER A 146 -28.15 8.53 -11.64
N ALA A 147 -29.45 8.84 -11.76
CA ALA A 147 -30.07 9.92 -10.99
C ALA A 147 -29.98 9.71 -9.46
N SER A 148 -29.97 8.46 -8.99
CA SER A 148 -29.87 8.13 -7.56
C SER A 148 -28.42 8.04 -7.05
N ASP A 149 -27.43 8.01 -7.94
CA ASP A 149 -26.01 8.01 -7.58
C ASP A 149 -25.19 8.73 -8.69
N PRO A 150 -25.35 10.06 -8.81
CA PRO A 150 -24.76 10.84 -9.87
C PRO A 150 -23.23 10.85 -9.74
N LEU A 151 -22.54 10.85 -10.88
CA LEU A 151 -21.10 11.02 -10.92
C LEU A 151 -20.77 12.49 -10.60
N PRO A 152 -19.97 12.77 -9.55
CA PRO A 152 -19.59 14.14 -9.23
C PRO A 152 -18.72 14.76 -10.34
N PRO A 153 -18.59 16.10 -10.40
CA PRO A 153 -17.69 16.74 -11.36
C PRO A 153 -16.23 16.33 -11.13
N PRO A 154 -15.35 16.39 -12.15
CA PRO A 154 -13.97 15.88 -12.09
C PRO A 154 -13.14 16.34 -10.89
N THR A 155 -13.33 17.58 -10.43
CA THR A 155 -12.58 18.17 -9.31
C THR A 155 -13.19 17.91 -7.94
N HIS A 156 -14.34 17.24 -7.87
CA HIS A 156 -15.03 17.00 -6.60
C HIS A 156 -14.22 16.07 -5.68
N PRO A 157 -14.08 16.37 -4.38
CA PRO A 157 -13.36 15.52 -3.43
C PRO A 157 -13.86 14.07 -3.39
N ASP A 158 -15.13 13.84 -3.68
CA ASP A 158 -15.73 12.50 -3.72
C ASP A 158 -15.18 11.61 -4.83
N ARG A 159 -14.54 12.18 -5.86
CA ARG A 159 -13.84 11.42 -6.91
C ARG A 159 -12.41 11.02 -6.56
N ARG A 160 -11.88 11.48 -5.41
CA ARG A 160 -10.54 11.10 -4.96
C ARG A 160 -10.44 9.58 -4.79
N THR A 161 -9.26 9.05 -5.09
CA THR A 161 -8.89 7.68 -4.77
C THR A 161 -8.75 7.51 -3.26
N PHE A 162 -8.98 6.30 -2.76
CA PHE A 162 -8.65 5.97 -1.38
C PHE A 162 -7.15 6.14 -1.11
N ASN A 163 -6.31 5.95 -2.13
CA ASN A 163 -4.88 6.24 -2.06
C ASN A 163 -4.63 7.70 -1.66
N LEU A 164 -5.25 8.64 -2.38
CA LEU A 164 -5.10 10.07 -2.10
C LEU A 164 -5.72 10.45 -0.75
N ASP A 165 -6.84 9.83 -0.36
CA ASP A 165 -7.44 10.07 0.95
C ASP A 165 -6.51 9.63 2.09
N MET A 166 -5.80 8.50 1.95
CA MET A 166 -4.83 8.03 2.94
C MET A 166 -3.63 8.98 3.08
N VAL A 167 -3.16 9.57 1.98
CA VAL A 167 -2.12 10.61 2.01
C VAL A 167 -2.64 11.89 2.66
N ALA A 168 -3.82 12.36 2.25
CA ALA A 168 -4.42 13.57 2.79
C ALA A 168 -4.72 13.46 4.30
N ALA A 169 -5.03 12.26 4.78
CA ALA A 169 -5.24 11.97 6.20
C ALA A 169 -3.93 11.77 6.99
N GLY A 170 -2.76 11.79 6.33
CA GLY A 170 -1.45 11.62 6.97
C GLY A 170 -1.12 10.17 7.35
N TRP A 171 -1.88 9.19 6.85
CA TRP A 171 -1.67 7.77 7.15
C TRP A 171 -0.79 7.05 6.12
N ALA A 172 -0.56 7.67 4.97
CA ALA A 172 0.36 7.14 3.97
C ALA A 172 1.34 8.21 3.48
N ALA A 173 2.59 7.80 3.27
CA ALA A 173 3.57 8.59 2.55
C ALA A 173 3.33 8.43 1.05
N THR A 174 3.49 9.50 0.27
CA THR A 174 3.50 9.39 -1.19
C THR A 174 4.87 8.94 -1.67
N PHE A 175 4.89 8.04 -2.66
CA PHE A 175 6.08 7.79 -3.46
C PHE A 175 5.74 8.06 -4.92
N VAL A 176 6.60 8.84 -5.57
CA VAL A 176 6.48 9.11 -6.99
C VAL A 176 6.94 7.87 -7.73
N ILE A 177 6.00 7.20 -8.40
CA ILE A 177 6.35 6.12 -9.34
C ILE A 177 6.94 6.81 -10.58
N PHE A 178 8.26 6.79 -10.67
CA PHE A 178 8.95 7.32 -11.84
C PHE A 178 8.71 6.35 -13.00
N SER A 179 8.23 6.86 -14.13
CA SER A 179 8.21 6.05 -15.34
C SER A 179 9.65 5.82 -15.77
N ALA A 180 10.11 4.58 -15.72
CA ALA A 180 11.30 4.19 -16.45
C ALA A 180 10.94 4.20 -17.95
N SER A 181 10.99 5.38 -18.57
CA SER A 181 11.13 5.48 -20.02
C SER A 181 12.62 5.67 -20.34
N PRO A 182 13.13 5.13 -21.47
CA PRO A 182 14.50 5.33 -21.90
C PRO A 182 14.88 6.80 -22.10
#